data_AF-A0A6J8A0N5-F1
#
_entry.id   AF-A0A6J8A0N5-F1
#
_cell.length_a   1.000
_cell.length_b   1.000
_cell.length_c   1.000
_cell.angle_alpha   90.00
_cell.angle_beta   90.00
_cell.angle_gamma   90.00
#
_symmetry.space_group_name_H-M   'P 1'
#
loop_
_entity.id
_entity.type
_entity.pdbx_description
1 polymer ?
#
loop_
_entity_poly.entity_id
_entity_poly.type
_entity_poly.pdbx_seq_one_letter_code
_entity_poly.pdbx_strand_id
1 'polypeptide(L)'
;MCNSCKTLHEKITTLTGHSLIKYEEVNSFPTTSLMQAIKCHHHNGENREFYCSDHCTSFCFTCFLQDHRRCEHSERIEKVANDLNQSVRIEEIINRIEKQQKSLETIHDHKHSTLQALNEERPKLEAEMSALIEKINSHVLSVIDETGNLLNTEIKALEEDMQEIKKDIEKLERQKSDINLVSNVCSHSKTFLFLHETENILSKNEEKFDKMKSDCNLVKLIVSVSDNMGTLLKNITNVSIDRTSAKIPSSSNAMIPTEVR
;
A
#
# COMPACT_ATOMS: atom_id res chain seq x y z
N MET A 1 29.17 19.05 40.76
CA MET A 1 30.62 19.33 40.55
C MET A 1 31.29 19.49 41.91
N CYS A 2 32.52 19.01 42.13
CA CYS A 2 33.23 19.17 43.42
C CYS A 2 33.93 20.55 43.53
N ASN A 3 34.30 20.95 44.76
CA ASN A 3 34.87 22.28 45.05
C ASN A 3 36.21 22.55 44.32
N SER A 4 36.99 21.50 44.09
CA SER A 4 38.27 21.57 43.38
C SER A 4 38.07 21.90 41.89
N CYS A 5 37.03 21.34 41.28
CA CYS A 5 36.69 21.65 39.89
C CYS A 5 36.10 23.06 39.77
N LYS A 6 35.36 23.55 40.77
CA LYS A 6 34.78 24.90 40.77
C LYS A 6 35.85 26.00 40.75
N THR A 7 36.85 25.86 41.61
CA THR A 7 37.98 26.80 41.68
C THR A 7 38.86 26.78 40.41
N LEU A 8 38.92 25.65 39.71
CA LEU A 8 39.56 25.55 38.40
C LEU A 8 38.73 26.23 37.30
N HIS A 9 37.41 26.04 37.30
CA HIS A 9 36.50 26.71 36.36
C HIS A 9 36.55 28.25 36.49
N GLU A 10 36.64 28.79 37.70
CA GLU A 10 36.74 30.23 37.95
C GLU A 10 38.07 30.84 37.46
N LYS A 11 39.13 30.03 37.36
CA LYS A 11 40.48 30.47 36.92
C LYS A 11 40.71 30.35 35.41
N ILE A 12 39.83 29.67 34.69
CA ILE A 12 39.95 29.48 33.24
C ILE A 12 39.39 30.71 32.54
N THR A 13 40.25 31.43 31.82
CA THR A 13 39.95 32.69 31.11
C THR A 13 38.85 32.55 30.05
N THR A 14 38.67 31.36 29.47
CA THR A 14 37.60 31.09 28.50
C THR A 14 36.24 30.80 29.13
N LEU A 15 36.20 30.54 30.44
CA LEU A 15 34.98 30.29 31.20
C LEU A 15 34.59 31.48 32.08
N THR A 16 35.34 32.58 31.99
CA THR A 16 35.09 33.81 32.73
C THR A 16 33.84 34.48 32.18
N GLY A 17 32.75 34.38 32.94
CA GLY A 17 31.41 34.81 32.51
C GLY A 17 30.37 33.67 32.47
N HIS A 18 30.78 32.41 32.63
CA HIS A 18 29.86 31.29 32.80
C HIS A 18 29.43 31.14 34.26
N SER A 19 28.12 31.05 34.52
CA SER A 19 27.59 30.68 35.83
C SER A 19 27.37 29.17 35.92
N LEU A 20 27.89 28.53 36.96
CA LEU A 20 27.61 27.13 37.26
C LEU A 20 26.19 27.02 37.84
N ILE A 21 25.28 26.38 37.11
CA ILE A 21 23.92 26.10 37.55
C ILE A 21 23.86 24.65 38.04
N LYS A 22 23.14 24.40 39.14
CA LYS A 22 22.93 23.04 39.64
C LYS A 22 21.95 22.29 38.73
N TYR A 23 22.18 21.00 38.53
CA TYR A 23 21.30 20.18 37.69
C TYR A 23 19.85 20.18 38.18
N GLU A 24 19.62 20.23 39.50
CA GLU A 24 18.25 20.28 40.06
C GLU A 24 17.50 21.60 39.74
N GLU A 25 18.21 22.70 39.51
CA GLU A 25 17.64 24.02 39.14
C GLU A 25 17.25 24.09 37.65
N VAL A 26 17.80 23.22 36.80
CA VAL A 26 17.47 23.17 35.36
C VAL A 26 16.12 22.49 35.13
N ASN A 27 15.77 21.50 35.97
CA ASN A 27 14.51 20.76 35.85
C ASN A 27 13.29 21.48 36.46
N SER A 28 13.49 22.56 37.21
CA SER A 28 12.43 23.24 37.99
C SER A 28 12.15 24.68 37.55
N PHE A 29 12.43 25.02 36.27
CA PHE A 29 12.58 26.38 35.74
C PHE A 29 13.83 27.10 36.29
N PRO A 30 14.76 27.57 35.44
CA PRO A 30 15.98 28.20 35.90
C PRO A 30 15.72 29.66 36.29
N THR A 31 15.13 29.88 37.46
CA THR A 31 14.90 31.22 38.02
C THR A 31 16.21 31.99 38.21
N THR A 32 17.31 31.27 38.51
CA THR A 32 18.64 31.84 38.70
C THR A 32 19.29 32.34 37.40
N SER A 33 18.94 31.77 36.24
CA SER A 33 19.38 32.26 34.92
C SER A 33 18.59 33.47 34.44
N LEU A 34 17.32 33.60 34.87
CA LEU A 34 16.46 34.74 34.54
C LEU A 34 16.84 36.03 35.30
N MET A 35 17.54 35.92 36.42
CA MET A 35 17.95 37.07 37.26
C MET A 35 19.37 37.59 36.96
N GLN A 36 20.12 36.95 36.07
CA GLN A 36 21.43 37.45 35.67
C GLN A 36 21.30 38.56 34.62
N ALA A 37 22.06 39.63 34.78
CA ALA A 37 22.14 40.69 33.77
C ALA A 37 22.50 40.09 32.40
N ILE A 38 21.64 40.30 31.40
CA ILE A 38 21.83 39.75 30.06
C ILE A 38 23.09 40.37 29.46
N LYS A 39 24.15 39.56 29.29
CA LYS A 39 25.43 40.01 28.75
C LYS A 39 25.36 40.18 27.24
N CYS A 40 26.17 41.12 26.72
CA CYS A 40 26.35 41.27 25.28
C CYS A 40 27.04 40.03 24.69
N HIS A 41 26.56 39.59 23.52
CA HIS A 41 27.19 38.47 22.80
C HIS A 41 28.50 38.87 22.11
N HIS A 42 28.69 40.15 21.82
CA HIS A 42 29.85 40.67 21.07
C HIS A 42 30.93 41.29 21.95
N HIS A 43 30.54 41.82 23.12
CA HIS A 43 31.43 42.54 24.02
C HIS A 43 31.42 41.88 25.40
N ASN A 44 32.47 41.11 25.70
CA ASN A 44 32.54 40.31 26.92
C ASN A 44 32.49 41.18 28.19
N GLY A 45 31.69 40.78 29.17
CA GLY A 45 31.53 41.48 30.44
C GLY A 45 30.53 42.65 30.42
N GLU A 46 30.19 43.19 29.25
CA GLU A 46 29.23 44.29 29.13
C GLU A 46 27.77 43.83 29.24
N ASN A 47 26.94 44.64 29.89
CA ASN A 47 25.50 44.41 30.00
C ASN A 47 24.78 44.94 28.76
N ARG A 48 23.66 44.29 28.40
CA ARG A 48 22.72 44.87 27.45
C ARG A 48 21.86 45.89 28.15
N GLU A 49 21.94 47.12 27.66
CA GLU A 49 21.27 48.29 28.26
C GLU A 49 20.35 48.98 27.25
N PHE A 50 20.45 48.63 25.96
CA PHE A 50 19.71 49.24 24.86
C PHE A 50 18.90 48.19 24.09
N TYR A 51 17.77 48.61 23.53
CA TYR A 51 16.91 47.84 22.62
C TYR A 51 16.70 48.62 21.32
N CYS A 52 16.81 47.94 20.18
CA CYS A 52 16.60 48.52 18.87
C CYS A 52 15.34 47.92 18.26
N SER A 53 14.34 48.76 18.00
CA SER A 53 13.07 48.31 17.41
C SER A 53 13.22 47.91 15.94
N ASP A 54 14.17 48.52 15.22
CA ASP A 54 14.42 48.20 13.80
C ASP A 54 14.95 46.77 13.62
N HIS A 55 15.71 46.29 14.59
CA HIS A 55 16.34 44.96 14.55
C HIS A 55 15.70 43.96 15.51
N CYS A 56 14.78 44.41 16.36
CA CYS A 56 14.16 43.62 17.43
C CYS A 56 15.17 42.95 18.37
N THR A 57 16.30 43.60 18.66
CA THR A 57 17.40 43.04 19.47
C THR A 57 17.81 43.96 20.62
N SER A 58 18.29 43.35 21.71
CA SER A 58 18.95 44.04 22.82
C SER A 58 20.47 43.98 22.70
N PHE A 59 21.16 45.06 23.10
CA PHE A 59 22.61 45.23 22.91
C PHE A 59 23.26 46.15 23.97
N CYS A 60 24.59 46.16 24.06
CA CYS A 60 25.35 46.98 25.02
C CYS A 60 25.70 48.37 24.48
N PHE A 61 26.28 49.23 25.33
CA PHE A 61 26.72 50.56 24.94
C PHE A 61 27.79 50.54 23.82
N THR A 62 28.69 49.57 23.80
CA THR A 62 29.70 49.49 22.72
C THR A 62 29.06 49.16 21.37
N CYS A 63 28.06 48.26 21.33
CA CYS A 63 27.24 48.01 20.14
C CYS A 63 26.43 49.24 19.72
N PHE A 64 26.00 50.09 20.66
CA PHE A 64 25.31 51.34 20.35
C PHE A 64 26.22 52.30 19.56
N LEU A 65 27.48 52.44 19.95
CA LEU A 65 28.42 53.36 19.30
C LEU A 65 28.89 52.88 17.92
N GLN A 66 28.99 51.57 17.73
CA GLN A 66 29.56 50.96 16.52
C GLN A 66 28.49 50.63 15.48
N ASP A 67 27.52 49.78 15.85
CA ASP A 67 26.63 49.12 14.90
C ASP A 67 25.24 49.75 14.85
N HIS A 68 24.74 50.21 16.01
CA HIS A 68 23.39 50.77 16.14
C HIS A 68 23.33 52.30 16.15
N ARG A 69 24.47 52.98 15.91
CA ARG A 69 24.55 54.45 15.96
C ARG A 69 23.64 55.16 14.96
N ARG A 70 23.34 54.49 13.85
CA ARG A 70 22.46 55.00 12.77
C ARG A 70 21.03 54.48 12.86
N CYS A 71 20.72 53.62 13.83
CA CYS A 71 19.36 53.17 14.05
C CYS A 71 18.55 54.33 14.64
N GLU A 72 17.37 54.57 14.08
CA GLU A 72 16.50 55.67 14.49
C GLU A 72 15.73 55.31 15.77
N HIS A 73 15.46 54.02 15.98
CA HIS A 73 14.66 53.53 17.09
C HIS A 73 15.50 52.70 18.07
N SER A 74 16.51 53.31 18.67
CA SER A 74 17.34 52.71 19.73
C SER A 74 17.14 53.42 21.06
N GLU A 75 16.61 52.69 22.05
CA GLU A 75 16.26 53.24 23.36
C GLU A 75 16.84 52.40 24.49
N ARG A 76 16.99 53.00 25.67
CA ARG A 76 17.37 52.25 26.88
C ARG A 76 16.27 51.27 27.26
N ILE A 77 16.66 50.05 27.63
CA ILE A 77 15.73 48.97 27.98
C ILE A 77 14.83 49.40 29.14
N GLU A 78 15.33 50.17 30.11
CA GLU A 78 14.51 50.65 31.24
C GLU A 78 13.37 51.57 30.76
N LYS A 79 13.62 52.40 29.74
CA LYS A 79 12.60 53.27 29.16
C LYS A 79 11.56 52.45 28.41
N VAL A 80 12.00 51.54 27.54
CA VAL A 80 11.11 50.61 26.82
C VAL A 80 10.29 49.75 27.79
N ALA A 81 10.89 49.29 28.89
CA ALA A 81 10.23 48.47 29.89
C ALA A 81 9.19 49.23 30.73
N ASN A 82 9.41 50.53 30.97
CA ASN A 82 8.44 51.40 31.66
C ASN A 82 7.27 51.79 30.76
N ASP A 83 7.53 51.98 29.45
CA ASP A 83 6.51 52.28 28.45
C ASP A 83 5.70 51.03 28.05
N LEU A 84 6.25 49.84 28.29
CA LEU A 84 5.55 48.58 28.08
C LEU A 84 4.54 48.35 29.22
N ASN A 85 3.26 48.23 28.88
CA ASN A 85 2.28 47.65 29.81
C ASN A 85 2.52 46.12 29.88
N GLN A 86 3.51 45.75 30.70
CA GLN A 86 4.07 44.40 30.75
C GLN A 86 2.98 43.34 31.01
N SER A 87 2.00 43.64 31.87
CA SER A 87 0.90 42.71 32.18
C SER A 87 0.06 42.40 30.95
N VAL A 88 -0.39 43.42 30.21
CA VAL A 88 -1.20 43.26 28.99
C VAL A 88 -0.42 42.49 27.92
N ARG A 89 0.86 42.83 27.71
CA ARG A 89 1.67 42.18 26.67
C ARG A 89 1.99 40.72 27.01
N ILE A 90 2.23 40.42 28.28
CA ILE A 90 2.41 39.04 28.77
C ILE A 90 1.12 38.25 28.55
N GLU A 91 -0.04 38.82 28.90
CA GLU A 91 -1.34 38.17 28.71
C GLU A 91 -1.65 37.91 27.22
N GLU A 92 -1.34 38.86 26.32
CA GLU A 92 -1.44 38.65 24.87
C GLU A 92 -0.57 37.50 24.36
N ILE A 93 0.68 37.41 24.83
CA ILE A 93 1.59 36.34 24.43
C ILE A 93 1.11 34.98 24.95
N ILE A 94 0.68 34.93 26.22
CA ILE A 94 0.10 33.71 26.82
C ILE A 94 -1.12 33.26 26.02
N ASN A 95 -2.06 34.17 25.74
CA ASN A 95 -3.26 33.86 24.95
C ASN A 95 -2.92 33.35 23.53
N ARG A 96 -1.88 33.90 22.89
CA ARG A 96 -1.41 33.42 21.58
C ARG A 96 -0.83 32.01 21.67
N ILE A 97 -0.03 31.73 22.70
CA ILE A 97 0.54 30.39 22.95
C ILE A 97 -0.58 29.39 23.19
N GLU A 98 -1.55 29.70 24.05
CA GLU A 98 -2.68 28.82 24.35
C GLU A 98 -3.52 28.54 23.10
N LYS A 99 -3.75 29.54 22.24
CA LYS A 99 -4.46 29.37 20.98
C LYS A 99 -3.70 28.44 20.03
N GLN A 100 -2.38 28.60 19.92
CA GLN A 100 -1.55 27.72 19.10
C GLN A 100 -1.52 26.29 19.65
N GLN A 101 -1.42 26.15 20.97
CA GLN A 101 -1.45 24.85 21.63
C GLN A 101 -2.76 24.10 21.33
N LYS A 102 -3.92 24.74 21.53
CA LYS A 102 -5.24 24.14 21.22
C LYS A 102 -5.36 23.73 19.74
N SER A 103 -4.82 24.55 18.83
CA SER A 103 -4.79 24.22 17.41
C SER A 103 -3.94 22.99 17.13
N LEU A 104 -2.79 22.86 17.78
CA LEU A 104 -1.89 21.72 17.62
C LEU A 104 -2.51 20.43 18.22
N GLU A 105 -3.16 20.53 19.38
CA GLU A 105 -3.90 19.43 20.00
C GLU A 105 -5.01 18.93 19.06
N THR A 106 -5.80 19.85 18.47
CA THR A 106 -6.85 19.49 17.51
C THR A 106 -6.29 18.77 16.27
N ILE A 107 -5.15 19.24 15.74
CA ILE A 107 -4.48 18.60 14.59
C ILE A 107 -3.96 17.22 14.99
N HIS A 108 -3.35 17.10 16.16
CA HIS A 108 -2.84 15.84 16.71
C HIS A 108 -3.97 14.82 16.81
N ASP A 109 -5.10 15.19 17.40
CA ASP A 109 -6.24 14.28 17.59
C ASP A 109 -6.85 13.85 16.25
N HIS A 110 -6.99 14.77 15.29
CA HIS A 110 -7.44 14.42 13.93
C HIS A 110 -6.50 13.42 13.26
N LYS A 111 -5.18 13.64 13.35
CA LYS A 111 -4.19 12.74 12.77
C LYS A 111 -4.20 11.38 13.47
N HIS A 112 -4.34 11.36 14.78
CA HIS A 112 -4.45 10.14 15.57
C HIS A 112 -5.71 9.33 15.19
N SER A 113 -6.88 9.97 15.15
CA SER A 113 -8.13 9.31 14.72
C SER A 113 -8.05 8.79 13.29
N THR A 114 -7.47 9.55 12.36
CA THR A 114 -7.27 9.10 10.97
C THR A 114 -6.35 7.88 10.91
N LEU A 115 -5.25 7.91 11.66
CA LEU A 115 -4.31 6.79 11.74
C LEU A 115 -4.99 5.53 12.30
N GLN A 116 -5.81 5.68 13.33
CA GLN A 116 -6.58 4.58 13.91
C GLN A 116 -7.57 3.99 12.90
N ALA A 117 -8.36 4.83 12.22
CA ALA A 117 -9.29 4.39 11.19
C ALA A 117 -8.58 3.62 10.07
N LEU A 118 -7.44 4.12 9.57
CA LEU A 118 -6.64 3.43 8.55
C LEU A 118 -6.08 2.09 9.03
N ASN A 119 -5.65 2.02 10.30
CA ASN A 119 -5.16 0.78 10.90
C ASN A 119 -6.27 -0.26 11.08
N GLU A 120 -7.53 0.17 11.26
CA GLU A 120 -8.69 -0.71 11.35
C GLU A 120 -9.22 -1.12 9.97
N GLU A 121 -9.13 -0.26 8.96
CA GLU A 121 -9.57 -0.54 7.58
C GLU A 121 -8.58 -1.43 6.83
N ARG A 122 -7.26 -1.22 7.02
CA ARG A 122 -6.23 -2.01 6.33
C ARG A 122 -6.44 -3.53 6.42
N PRO A 123 -6.59 -4.15 7.62
CA PRO A 123 -6.75 -5.59 7.71
C PRO A 123 -8.07 -6.08 7.12
N LYS A 124 -9.13 -5.26 7.11
CA LYS A 124 -10.41 -5.61 6.47
C LYS A 124 -10.24 -5.71 4.96
N LEU A 125 -9.60 -4.71 4.36
CA LEU A 125 -9.31 -4.72 2.92
C LEU A 125 -8.38 -5.87 2.52
N GLU A 126 -7.34 -6.14 3.32
CA GLU A 126 -6.43 -7.27 3.11
C GLU A 126 -7.18 -8.61 3.18
N ALA A 127 -8.09 -8.77 4.13
CA ALA A 127 -8.92 -9.98 4.26
C ALA A 127 -9.89 -10.14 3.08
N GLU A 128 -10.55 -9.07 2.65
CA GLU A 128 -11.46 -9.07 1.49
C GLU A 128 -10.72 -9.44 0.20
N MET A 129 -9.54 -8.85 -0.04
CA MET A 129 -8.70 -9.19 -1.19
C MET A 129 -8.24 -10.65 -1.15
N SER A 130 -7.84 -11.14 0.03
CA SER A 130 -7.42 -12.55 0.20
C SER A 130 -8.57 -13.51 -0.08
N ALA A 131 -9.77 -13.23 0.43
CA ALA A 131 -10.96 -14.04 0.17
C ALA A 131 -11.36 -14.04 -1.32
N LEU A 132 -11.20 -12.91 -2.01
CA LEU A 132 -11.41 -12.82 -3.46
C LEU A 132 -10.41 -13.70 -4.24
N ILE A 133 -9.14 -13.66 -3.86
CA ILE A 133 -8.10 -14.51 -4.47
C ILE A 133 -8.42 -15.99 -4.28
N GLU A 134 -8.79 -16.41 -3.07
CA GLU A 134 -9.18 -17.79 -2.77
C GLU A 134 -10.38 -18.24 -3.62
N LYS A 135 -11.41 -17.39 -3.74
CA LYS A 135 -12.59 -17.69 -4.53
C LYS A 135 -12.27 -17.84 -6.02
N ILE A 136 -11.44 -16.96 -6.58
CA ILE A 136 -10.99 -17.05 -7.98
C ILE A 136 -10.22 -18.34 -8.19
N ASN A 137 -9.26 -18.65 -7.33
CA ASN A 137 -8.44 -19.86 -7.44
C ASN A 137 -9.29 -21.13 -7.36
N SER A 138 -10.22 -21.19 -6.41
CA SER A 138 -11.15 -22.31 -6.27
C SER A 138 -11.99 -22.51 -7.54
N HIS A 139 -12.49 -21.44 -8.15
CA HIS A 139 -13.29 -21.53 -9.36
C HIS A 139 -12.45 -21.99 -10.56
N VAL A 140 -11.23 -21.47 -10.73
CA VAL A 140 -10.31 -21.90 -11.79
C VAL A 140 -9.97 -23.38 -11.66
N LEU A 141 -9.69 -23.85 -10.44
CA LEU A 141 -9.42 -25.26 -10.19
C LEU A 141 -10.64 -26.15 -10.51
N SER A 142 -11.86 -25.73 -10.16
CA SER A 142 -13.09 -26.46 -10.51
C SER A 142 -13.25 -26.61 -12.02
N VAL A 143 -13.05 -25.52 -12.78
CA VAL A 143 -13.16 -25.56 -14.25
C VAL A 143 -12.11 -26.48 -14.87
N ILE A 144 -10.88 -26.47 -14.34
CA ILE A 144 -9.82 -27.39 -14.78
C ILE A 144 -10.23 -28.84 -14.53
N ASP A 145 -10.74 -29.16 -13.34
CA ASP A 145 -11.16 -30.52 -12.99
C ASP A 145 -12.35 -31.00 -13.82
N GLU A 146 -13.39 -30.17 -13.97
CA GLU A 146 -14.56 -30.46 -14.81
C GLU A 146 -14.15 -30.71 -16.27
N THR A 147 -13.29 -29.85 -16.82
CA THR A 147 -12.80 -30.00 -18.20
C THR A 147 -11.94 -31.25 -18.34
N GLY A 148 -11.08 -31.53 -17.36
CA GLY A 148 -10.25 -32.74 -17.33
C GLY A 148 -11.09 -34.01 -17.27
N ASN A 149 -12.15 -34.02 -16.45
CA ASN A 149 -13.06 -35.14 -16.33
C ASN A 149 -13.84 -35.39 -17.63
N LEU A 150 -14.36 -34.34 -18.28
CA LEU A 150 -15.04 -34.45 -19.57
C LEU A 150 -14.12 -34.99 -20.67
N LEU A 151 -12.88 -34.50 -20.73
CA LEU A 151 -11.89 -35.01 -21.67
C LEU A 151 -11.55 -36.47 -21.41
N ASN A 152 -11.36 -36.86 -20.15
CA ASN A 152 -11.06 -38.24 -19.79
C ASN A 152 -12.21 -39.20 -20.12
N THR A 153 -13.47 -38.78 -19.94
CA THR A 153 -14.62 -39.61 -20.34
C THR A 153 -14.69 -39.80 -21.85
N GLU A 154 -14.42 -38.73 -22.62
CA GLU A 154 -14.43 -38.79 -24.07
C GLU A 154 -13.28 -39.64 -24.62
N ILE A 155 -12.08 -39.48 -24.07
CA ILE A 155 -10.92 -40.30 -24.42
C ILE A 155 -11.21 -41.78 -24.17
N LYS A 156 -11.79 -42.13 -23.02
CA LYS A 156 -12.14 -43.53 -22.72
C LYS A 156 -13.17 -44.09 -23.69
N ALA A 157 -14.21 -43.33 -24.02
CA ALA A 157 -15.21 -43.76 -25.00
C ALA A 157 -14.56 -44.02 -26.38
N LEU A 158 -13.69 -43.12 -26.83
CA LEU A 158 -12.93 -43.31 -28.08
C LEU A 158 -12.00 -44.52 -28.02
N GLU A 159 -11.33 -44.76 -26.90
CA GLU A 159 -10.48 -45.95 -26.71
C GLU A 159 -11.28 -47.25 -26.79
N GLU A 160 -12.48 -47.29 -26.20
CA GLU A 160 -13.40 -48.44 -26.26
C GLU A 160 -13.89 -48.69 -27.70
N ASP A 161 -14.31 -47.65 -28.41
CA ASP A 161 -14.73 -47.72 -29.82
C ASP A 161 -13.59 -48.22 -30.71
N MET A 162 -12.37 -47.69 -30.51
CA MET A 162 -11.18 -48.13 -31.24
C MET A 162 -10.87 -49.60 -31.00
N GLN A 163 -11.07 -50.10 -29.77
CA GLN A 163 -10.91 -51.53 -29.47
C GLN A 163 -11.96 -52.39 -30.14
N GLU A 164 -13.21 -51.93 -30.22
CA GLU A 164 -14.28 -52.65 -30.93
C GLU A 164 -13.98 -52.74 -32.44
N ILE A 165 -13.63 -51.62 -33.07
CA ILE A 165 -13.25 -51.56 -34.48
C ILE A 165 -12.08 -52.52 -34.76
N LYS A 166 -11.08 -52.55 -33.87
CA LYS A 166 -9.95 -53.47 -34.02
C LYS A 166 -10.38 -54.94 -33.98
N LYS A 167 -11.28 -55.32 -33.08
CA LYS A 167 -11.83 -56.69 -33.02
C LYS A 167 -12.59 -57.06 -34.29
N ASP A 168 -13.35 -56.12 -34.84
CA ASP A 168 -14.09 -56.33 -36.09
C ASP A 168 -13.16 -56.49 -37.29
N ILE A 169 -12.06 -55.72 -37.36
CA ILE A 169 -10.99 -55.91 -38.36
C ILE A 169 -10.40 -57.31 -38.27
N GLU A 170 -9.99 -57.75 -37.08
CA GLU A 170 -9.42 -59.10 -36.86
C GLU A 170 -10.41 -60.23 -37.21
N LYS A 171 -11.72 -59.99 -37.05
CA LYS A 171 -12.76 -60.94 -37.44
C LYS A 171 -12.89 -61.03 -38.97
N LEU A 172 -12.88 -59.90 -39.67
CA LEU A 172 -12.93 -59.85 -41.13
C LEU A 172 -11.68 -60.49 -41.75
N GLU A 173 -10.51 -60.30 -41.16
CA GLU A 173 -9.27 -60.94 -41.59
C GLU A 173 -9.33 -62.47 -41.48
N ARG A 174 -9.88 -62.98 -40.37
CA ARG A 174 -10.12 -64.43 -40.19
C ARG A 174 -11.11 -64.97 -41.22
N GLN A 175 -12.24 -64.30 -41.41
CA GLN A 175 -13.24 -64.70 -42.41
C GLN A 175 -12.64 -64.74 -43.83
N LYS A 176 -11.80 -63.76 -44.18
CA LYS A 176 -11.06 -63.75 -45.45
C LYS A 176 -10.12 -64.96 -45.57
N SER A 177 -9.42 -65.32 -44.50
CA SER A 177 -8.55 -66.50 -44.47
C SER A 177 -9.36 -67.80 -44.64
N ASP A 178 -10.50 -67.91 -43.96
CA ASP A 178 -11.39 -69.08 -44.04
C ASP A 178 -11.98 -69.26 -45.44
N ILE A 179 -12.42 -68.16 -46.08
CA ILE A 179 -12.88 -68.17 -47.48
C ILE A 179 -11.79 -68.75 -48.40
N ASN A 180 -10.55 -68.28 -48.27
CA ASN A 180 -9.42 -68.75 -49.08
C ASN A 180 -9.12 -70.24 -48.85
N LEU A 181 -9.28 -70.73 -47.63
CA LEU A 181 -9.07 -72.15 -47.32
C LEU A 181 -10.19 -73.01 -47.93
N VAL A 182 -11.45 -72.62 -47.71
CA VAL A 182 -12.62 -73.34 -48.20
C VAL A 182 -12.65 -73.35 -49.73
N SER A 183 -12.24 -72.27 -50.40
CA SER A 183 -12.16 -72.22 -51.87
C SER A 183 -11.12 -73.18 -52.44
N ASN A 184 -10.03 -73.44 -51.71
CA ASN A 184 -8.92 -74.27 -52.19
C ASN A 184 -9.06 -75.76 -51.83
N VAL A 185 -9.79 -76.09 -50.74
CA VAL A 185 -9.79 -77.45 -50.17
C VAL A 185 -11.15 -78.15 -50.30
N CYS A 186 -12.25 -77.41 -50.32
CA CYS A 186 -13.60 -78.01 -50.27
C CYS A 186 -14.20 -78.30 -51.65
N SER A 187 -15.25 -79.12 -51.69
CA SER A 187 -16.04 -79.32 -52.90
C SER A 187 -16.88 -78.08 -53.22
N HIS A 188 -17.15 -77.88 -54.52
CA HIS A 188 -17.90 -76.72 -55.02
C HIS A 188 -19.22 -76.46 -54.28
N SER A 189 -19.96 -77.52 -53.91
CA SER A 189 -21.22 -77.39 -53.17
C SER A 189 -21.01 -76.88 -51.74
N LYS A 190 -19.96 -77.32 -51.02
CA LYS A 190 -19.64 -76.84 -49.68
C LYS A 190 -19.12 -75.40 -49.72
N THR A 191 -18.30 -75.06 -50.72
CA THR A 191 -17.80 -73.71 -50.95
C THR A 191 -18.96 -72.74 -51.22
N PHE A 192 -19.92 -73.13 -52.06
CA PHE A 192 -21.11 -72.32 -52.34
C PHE A 192 -21.92 -71.99 -51.08
N LEU A 193 -22.22 -73.01 -50.24
CA LEU A 193 -22.98 -72.79 -49.01
C LEU A 193 -22.25 -71.85 -48.03
N PHE A 194 -20.93 -72.04 -47.87
CA PHE A 194 -20.10 -71.21 -46.99
C PHE A 194 -20.02 -69.75 -47.47
N LEU A 195 -19.85 -69.54 -48.78
CA LEU A 195 -19.81 -68.19 -49.37
C LEU A 195 -21.14 -67.47 -49.17
N HIS A 196 -22.25 -68.14 -49.44
CA HIS A 196 -23.58 -67.56 -49.25
C HIS A 196 -23.88 -67.18 -47.79
N GLU A 197 -23.45 -68.02 -46.82
CA GLU A 197 -23.56 -67.67 -45.40
C GLU A 197 -22.68 -66.47 -45.04
N THR A 198 -21.47 -66.39 -45.61
CA THR A 198 -20.54 -65.29 -45.35
C THR A 198 -21.03 -63.97 -45.95
N GLU A 199 -21.61 -63.99 -47.15
CA GLU A 199 -22.23 -62.81 -47.79
C GLU A 199 -23.36 -62.22 -46.94
N ASN A 200 -24.19 -63.08 -46.33
CA ASN A 200 -25.23 -62.63 -45.40
C ASN A 200 -24.65 -61.95 -44.15
N ILE A 201 -23.50 -62.41 -43.65
CA ILE A 201 -22.82 -61.79 -42.51
C ILE A 201 -22.19 -60.45 -42.93
N LEU A 202 -21.55 -60.39 -44.09
CA LEU A 202 -20.94 -59.17 -44.62
C LEU A 202 -22.00 -58.07 -44.83
N SER A 203 -23.15 -58.42 -45.42
CA SER A 203 -24.26 -57.48 -45.63
C SER A 203 -24.73 -56.85 -44.32
N LYS A 204 -24.80 -57.63 -43.22
CA LYS A 204 -25.15 -57.10 -41.88
C LYS A 204 -24.06 -56.22 -41.28
N ASN A 205 -22.78 -56.54 -41.55
CA ASN A 205 -21.67 -55.76 -41.06
C ASN A 205 -21.55 -54.41 -41.79
N GLU A 206 -21.85 -54.36 -43.09
CA GLU A 206 -21.84 -53.13 -43.89
C GLU A 206 -22.80 -52.07 -43.29
N GLU A 207 -24.03 -52.45 -42.94
CA GLU A 207 -24.98 -51.55 -42.27
C GLU A 207 -24.44 -51.01 -40.93
N LYS A 208 -23.76 -51.86 -40.15
CA LYS A 208 -23.13 -51.47 -38.88
C LYS A 208 -22.00 -50.46 -39.13
N PHE A 209 -21.14 -50.72 -40.10
CA PHE A 209 -19.96 -49.88 -40.39
C PHE A 209 -20.34 -48.53 -41.00
N ASP A 210 -21.38 -48.48 -41.82
CA ASP A 210 -21.90 -47.22 -42.35
C ASP A 210 -22.42 -46.31 -41.24
N LYS A 211 -23.08 -46.89 -40.22
CA LYS A 211 -23.50 -46.15 -39.03
C LYS A 211 -22.30 -45.63 -38.23
N MET A 212 -21.31 -46.49 -37.95
CA MET A 212 -20.08 -46.08 -37.26
C MET A 212 -19.34 -44.95 -38.00
N LYS A 213 -19.29 -45.02 -39.33
CA LYS A 213 -18.66 -44.00 -40.17
C LYS A 213 -19.42 -42.67 -40.13
N SER A 214 -20.74 -42.69 -40.01
CA SER A 214 -21.56 -41.48 -39.84
C SER A 214 -21.38 -40.82 -38.47
N ASP A 215 -21.04 -41.61 -37.46
CA ASP A 215 -20.83 -41.16 -36.08
C ASP A 215 -19.38 -40.62 -35.85
N CYS A 216 -18.43 -40.92 -36.75
CA CYS A 216 -17.06 -40.38 -36.72
C CYS A 216 -17.01 -38.86 -37.04
N ASN A 217 -17.49 -38.03 -36.12
CA ASN A 217 -17.20 -36.60 -36.14
C ASN A 217 -15.91 -36.30 -35.39
N LEU A 218 -15.08 -35.40 -35.93
CA LEU A 218 -13.94 -34.84 -35.19
C LEU A 218 -14.47 -34.12 -33.95
N VAL A 219 -14.28 -34.73 -32.77
CA VAL A 219 -14.62 -34.10 -31.50
C VAL A 219 -13.70 -32.90 -31.30
N LYS A 220 -14.25 -31.70 -31.45
CA LYS A 220 -13.55 -30.45 -31.18
C LYS A 220 -14.05 -29.86 -29.88
N LEU A 221 -13.26 -29.98 -28.82
CA LEU A 221 -13.53 -29.27 -27.57
C LEU A 221 -13.27 -27.77 -27.78
N ILE A 222 -14.31 -26.96 -27.68
CA ILE A 222 -14.20 -25.50 -27.66
C ILE A 222 -14.41 -25.05 -26.22
N VAL A 223 -13.30 -24.71 -25.55
CA VAL A 223 -13.37 -24.06 -24.23
C VAL A 223 -13.55 -22.57 -24.46
N SER A 224 -14.78 -22.08 -24.30
CA SER A 224 -15.07 -20.65 -24.29
C SER A 224 -15.04 -20.12 -22.86
N VAL A 225 -14.15 -19.17 -22.59
CA VAL A 225 -14.19 -18.38 -21.36
C VAL A 225 -15.46 -17.52 -21.40
N SER A 226 -16.30 -17.61 -20.39
CA SER A 226 -17.52 -16.79 -20.35
C SER A 226 -17.18 -15.29 -20.36
N ASP A 227 -17.98 -14.49 -21.05
CA ASP A 227 -17.79 -13.03 -21.15
C ASP A 227 -17.72 -12.36 -19.76
N ASN A 228 -18.36 -12.98 -18.77
CA ASN A 228 -18.35 -12.55 -17.38
C ASN A 228 -16.95 -12.63 -16.75
N MET A 229 -16.20 -13.70 -17.03
CA MET A 229 -14.83 -13.84 -16.51
C MET A 229 -13.85 -12.92 -17.25
N GLY A 230 -14.03 -12.71 -18.56
CA GLY A 230 -13.28 -11.71 -19.32
C GLY A 230 -13.50 -10.28 -18.83
N THR A 231 -14.74 -9.96 -18.46
CA THR A 231 -15.09 -8.65 -17.87
C THR A 231 -14.51 -8.49 -16.46
N LEU A 232 -14.54 -9.55 -15.65
CA LEU A 232 -13.96 -9.55 -14.31
C LEU A 232 -12.44 -9.33 -14.34
N LEU A 233 -11.72 -10.01 -15.24
CA LEU A 233 -10.28 -9.83 -15.42
C LEU A 233 -9.92 -8.41 -15.86
N LYS A 234 -10.70 -7.82 -16.78
CA LYS A 234 -10.53 -6.41 -17.20
C LYS A 234 -10.77 -5.43 -16.06
N ASN A 235 -11.74 -5.71 -15.20
CA ASN A 235 -12.05 -4.86 -14.06
C ASN A 235 -10.96 -4.92 -12.98
N ILE A 236 -10.35 -6.09 -12.76
CA ILE A 236 -9.21 -6.24 -11.85
C ILE A 236 -7.99 -5.45 -12.35
N THR A 237 -7.72 -5.41 -13.65
CA THR A 237 -6.60 -4.62 -14.21
C THR A 237 -6.78 -3.10 -14.09
N ASN A 238 -7.99 -2.61 -13.78
CA ASN A 238 -8.30 -1.19 -13.68
C ASN A 238 -8.44 -0.69 -12.24
N VAL A 239 -8.07 -1.50 -11.23
CA VAL A 239 -8.11 -1.05 -9.84
C VAL A 239 -6.99 -0.04 -9.58
N SER A 240 -7.36 1.25 -9.49
CA SER A 240 -6.47 2.33 -9.07
C SER A 240 -6.77 2.74 -7.62
N ILE A 241 -5.72 2.90 -6.82
CA ILE A 241 -5.84 3.44 -5.45
C ILE A 241 -5.70 4.95 -5.53
N ASP A 242 -6.82 5.67 -5.45
CA ASP A 242 -6.83 7.13 -5.38
C ASP A 242 -6.72 7.62 -3.94
N ARG A 243 -5.74 8.48 -3.68
CA ARG A 243 -5.63 9.23 -2.41
C ARG A 243 -6.39 10.54 -2.54
N THR A 244 -7.57 10.61 -1.94
CA THR A 244 -8.29 11.88 -1.77
C THR A 244 -7.91 12.49 -0.42
N SER A 245 -7.19 13.61 -0.44
CA SER A 245 -6.88 14.38 0.77
C SER A 245 -7.91 15.50 0.95
N ALA A 246 -8.77 15.37 1.96
CA ALA A 246 -9.63 16.48 2.37
C ALA A 246 -8.80 17.52 3.14
N LYS A 247 -8.82 18.78 2.67
CA LYS A 247 -8.23 19.90 3.40
C LYS A 247 -9.04 20.15 4.68
N ILE A 248 -8.35 20.29 5.81
CA ILE A 248 -8.93 20.75 7.07
C ILE A 248 -9.51 22.15 6.84
N PRO A 249 -10.77 22.44 7.23
CA PRO A 249 -11.32 23.78 7.15
C PRO A 249 -10.45 24.73 7.98
N SER A 250 -9.79 25.68 7.33
CA SER A 250 -9.05 26.73 8.01
C SER A 250 -10.06 27.62 8.74
N SER A 251 -10.13 27.52 10.07
CA SER A 251 -10.81 28.50 10.91
C SER A 251 -10.00 29.79 10.98
N SER A 252 -9.94 30.51 9.85
CA SER A 252 -9.39 31.86 9.74
C SER A 252 -10.53 32.83 9.53
N ASN A 253 -11.10 33.32 10.63
CA ASN A 253 -11.77 34.63 10.68
C ASN A 253 -11.64 35.17 12.11
N ALA A 254 -10.47 35.72 12.41
CA ALA A 254 -10.34 36.71 13.47
C ALA A 254 -9.97 38.02 12.77
N MET A 255 -10.98 38.85 12.54
CA MET A 255 -10.84 40.25 12.14
C MET A 255 -9.85 40.93 13.09
N ILE A 256 -8.78 41.51 12.52
CA ILE A 256 -7.98 42.52 13.19
C ILE A 256 -8.68 43.85 12.92
N PRO A 257 -9.21 44.57 13.92
CA PRO A 257 -9.68 45.94 13.71
C PRO A 257 -8.47 46.81 13.39
N THR A 258 -8.49 47.41 12.21
CA THR A 258 -7.54 48.44 11.79
C THR A 258 -8.20 49.78 12.09
N GLU A 259 -7.67 50.56 13.05
CA GLU A 259 -7.85 52.02 13.26
C GLU A 259 -7.39 52.37 14.70
N VAL A 260 -6.71 53.46 15.05
CA VAL A 260 -6.53 54.81 14.47
C VAL A 260 -5.14 55.36 14.88
N ARG A 261 -4.64 56.32 14.08
CA ARG A 261 -3.59 57.31 14.39
C ARG A 261 -3.75 58.02 15.74
#